data_AF-A0A920W1X0-F1
#
_entry.id   AF-A0A920W1X0-F1
#
_cell.length_a   1.000
_cell.length_b   1.000
_cell.length_c   1.000
_cell.angle_alpha   90.00
_cell.angle_beta   90.00
_cell.angle_gamma   90.00
#
_symmetry.space_group_name_H-M   'P 1'
#
loop_
_entity.id
_entity.type
_entity.pdbx_description
1 polymer ?
#
loop_
_entity_poly.entity_id
_entity_poly.type
_entity_poly.pdbx_seq_one_letter_code
_entity_poly.pdbx_strand_id
1 'polypeptide(L)'
;MEEGSLRCDANISLRPKGQKEFGTRTELKNLNSFKFVQKAIEYEVDPQTRILDQGDQVIQETRLYDSDRGETFSMRSKEGNPRLPLFS
;
A
#
# COMPACT_ATOMS: atom_id res chain seq x y z
N MET A 1 12.45 -12.81 20.38
CA MET A 1 11.60 -11.60 20.36
C MET A 1 12.47 -10.47 20.83
N GLU A 2 13.14 -9.81 19.89
CA GLU A 2 13.98 -8.64 20.13
C GLU A 2 13.10 -7.42 20.43
N GLU A 3 13.63 -6.53 21.25
CA GLU A 3 12.98 -5.39 21.88
C GLU A 3 11.99 -4.64 20.97
N GLY A 4 10.76 -4.50 21.44
CA GLY A 4 9.71 -3.71 20.80
C GLY A 4 9.97 -2.20 20.86
N SER A 5 11.01 -1.73 20.17
CA SER A 5 11.31 -0.30 20.01
C SER A 5 11.27 0.19 18.56
N LEU A 6 11.26 -0.71 17.56
CA LEU A 6 11.08 -0.30 16.16
C LEU A 6 9.60 -0.09 15.87
N ARG A 7 9.20 1.17 15.73
CA ARG A 7 7.94 1.55 15.08
C ARG A 7 8.28 2.25 13.78
N CYS A 8 7.96 1.61 12.67
CA CYS A 8 8.16 2.18 11.35
C CYS A 8 6.82 2.21 10.60
N ASP A 9 6.59 3.32 9.91
CA ASP A 9 5.55 3.44 8.89
C ASP A 9 6.24 3.50 7.53
N ALA A 10 5.78 2.72 6.56
CA ALA A 10 6.34 2.71 5.22
C ALA A 10 5.37 3.37 4.23
N ASN A 11 5.90 4.17 3.31
CA ASN A 11 5.14 4.81 2.25
C ASN A 11 5.56 4.19 0.91
N ILE A 12 4.61 3.60 0.19
CA ILE A 12 4.88 2.89 -1.06
C ILE A 12 4.04 3.50 -2.17
N SER A 13 4.66 3.72 -3.33
CA SER A 13 3.95 3.96 -4.58
C SER A 13 4.65 3.21 -5.71
N LEU A 14 3.87 2.58 -6.58
CA LEU A 14 4.37 2.00 -7.82
C LEU A 14 4.31 3.00 -8.96
N ARG A 15 5.31 2.94 -9.84
CA ARG A 15 5.38 3.76 -11.05
C ARG A 15 5.71 2.86 -12.25
N PRO A 16 4.76 2.65 -13.17
CA PRO A 16 5.01 1.98 -14.45
C PRO A 16 6.22 2.56 -15.19
N LYS A 17 7.02 1.68 -15.79
CA LYS A 17 8.24 2.07 -16.51
C LYS A 17 7.88 2.99 -17.68
N GLY A 18 8.41 4.21 -17.68
CA GLY A 18 8.15 5.23 -18.70
C GLY A 18 7.18 6.33 -18.26
N GLN A 19 6.45 6.14 -17.16
CA GLN A 19 5.63 7.21 -16.59
C GLN A 19 6.52 8.21 -15.83
N LYS A 20 6.33 9.51 -16.07
CA LYS A 20 7.07 10.58 -15.38
C LYS A 20 6.45 10.91 -14.03
N GLU A 21 5.13 10.85 -13.93
CA GLU A 21 4.37 11.18 -12.74
C GLU A 21 4.55 10.10 -11.66
N PHE A 22 4.55 10.54 -10.40
CA PHE A 22 4.54 9.62 -9.26
C PHE A 22 3.17 8.95 -9.15
N GLY A 23 3.15 7.65 -8.88
CA GLY A 23 1.92 6.91 -8.62
C GLY A 23 1.30 7.29 -7.27
N THR A 24 0.07 6.84 -7.03
CA THR A 24 -0.62 7.06 -5.76
C THR A 24 0.12 6.37 -4.61
N ARG A 25 0.21 7.06 -3.47
CA ARG A 25 0.91 6.58 -2.28
C ARG A 25 -0.03 5.83 -1.36
N THR A 26 0.41 4.66 -0.91
CA THR A 26 -0.21 3.86 0.14
C THR A 26 0.68 3.87 1.37
N GLU A 27 0.07 4.02 2.55
CA GLU A 27 0.78 4.07 3.84
C GLU A 27 0.62 2.75 4.59
N LEU A 28 1.71 2.03 4.83
CA LEU A 28 1.73 0.80 5.63
C LEU A 28 2.11 1.11 7.07
N LYS A 29 1.27 0.67 8.02
CA LYS A 29 1.47 0.83 9.47
C LYS A 29 1.67 -0.52 10.16
N ASN A 30 2.11 -0.45 11.43
CA ASN A 30 2.36 -1.60 12.31
C ASN A 30 3.56 -2.46 11.87
N LEU A 31 4.61 -1.83 11.36
CA LEU A 31 5.86 -2.51 10.98
C LEU A 31 6.84 -2.46 12.15
N ASN A 32 6.93 -3.59 12.85
CA ASN A 32 7.68 -3.70 14.11
C ASN A 32 9.07 -4.36 13.97
N SER A 33 9.49 -4.69 12.75
CA SER A 33 10.79 -5.31 12.44
C SER A 33 11.18 -5.04 10.99
N PHE A 34 12.47 -4.91 10.70
CA PHE A 34 12.97 -4.80 9.32
C PHE A 34 12.50 -5.93 8.41
N LYS A 35 12.41 -7.16 8.95
CA LYS A 35 11.87 -8.31 8.22
C LYS A 35 10.40 -8.12 7.83
N PHE A 36 9.61 -7.48 8.69
CA PHE A 36 8.21 -7.20 8.42
C PHE A 36 8.05 -6.02 7.46
N VAL A 37 8.91 -5.02 7.53
CA VAL A 37 8.96 -3.94 6.52
C VAL A 37 9.18 -4.54 5.13
N GLN A 38 10.18 -5.40 4.97
CA GLN A 38 10.45 -6.06 3.68
C GLN A 38 9.24 -6.85 3.18
N LYS A 39 8.69 -7.73 4.02
CA LYS A 39 7.53 -8.55 3.66
C LYS A 39 6.29 -7.72 3.31
N ALA A 40 6.04 -6.65 4.06
CA ALA A 40 4.91 -5.77 3.82
C ALA A 40 5.05 -5.01 2.50
N ILE A 41 6.27 -4.58 2.16
CA ILE A 41 6.58 -3.99 0.85
C ILE A 41 6.33 -5.01 -0.26
N GLU A 42 6.92 -6.21 -0.15
CA GLU A 42 6.77 -7.28 -1.15
C GLU A 42 5.30 -7.65 -1.38
N TYR A 43 4.52 -7.77 -0.30
CA TYR A 43 3.09 -8.04 -0.36
C TYR A 43 2.32 -6.94 -1.08
N GLU A 44 2.66 -5.66 -0.84
CA GLU A 44 1.93 -4.51 -1.38
C GLU A 44 2.23 -4.26 -2.88
N VAL A 45 3.35 -4.77 -3.41
CA VAL A 45 3.67 -4.64 -4.85
C VAL A 45 2.66 -5.37 -5.72
N ASP A 46 2.24 -6.59 -5.36
CA ASP A 46 1.32 -7.40 -6.16
C ASP A 46 -0.08 -6.75 -6.37
N PRO A 47 -0.82 -6.31 -5.32
CA PRO A 47 -2.12 -5.69 -5.50
C PRO A 47 -2.02 -4.35 -6.24
N GLN A 48 -1.02 -3.52 -5.95
CA GLN A 48 -0.83 -2.26 -6.68
C GLN A 48 -0.52 -2.52 -8.16
N THR A 49 0.29 -3.54 -8.47
CA THR A 49 0.57 -3.93 -9.86
C THR A 49 -0.70 -4.37 -10.57
N ARG A 50 -1.55 -5.20 -9.93
CA ARG A 50 -2.81 -5.65 -10.51
C ARG A 50 -3.78 -4.51 -10.82
N ILE A 51 -3.87 -3.52 -9.93
CA ILE A 51 -4.70 -2.32 -10.14
C ILE A 51 -4.17 -1.53 -11.35
N LEU A 52 -2.85 -1.30 -11.41
CA LEU A 52 -2.22 -0.58 -12.50
C LEU A 52 -2.31 -1.32 -13.84
N ASP A 53 -2.23 -2.66 -13.83
CA ASP A 53 -2.35 -3.52 -15.02
C ASP A 53 -3.77 -3.50 -15.61
N GLN A 54 -4.79 -3.35 -14.75
CA GLN A 54 -6.19 -3.14 -15.15
C GLN A 54 -6.45 -1.73 -15.73
N GLY A 55 -5.46 -0.83 -15.66
CA GLY A 55 -5.61 0.57 -16.04
C GLY A 55 -6.31 1.42 -14.98
N ASP A 56 -6.56 0.85 -13.80
CA ASP A 56 -7.15 1.56 -12.67
C ASP A 56 -6.10 2.35 -11.89
N GLN A 57 -6.57 3.26 -11.05
CA GLN A 57 -5.72 4.05 -10.16
C GLN A 57 -5.68 3.43 -8.78
N VAL A 58 -4.46 3.21 -8.26
CA VAL A 58 -4.26 2.91 -6.84
C VAL A 58 -4.87 4.05 -6.03
N ILE A 59 -5.65 3.71 -4.99
CA ILE A 59 -6.24 4.70 -4.09
C ILE A 59 -5.30 5.00 -2.94
N GLN A 60 -5.31 6.26 -2.47
CA GLN A 60 -4.54 6.63 -1.30
C GLN A 60 -5.28 6.14 -0.06
N GLU A 61 -4.69 5.16 0.62
CA GLU A 61 -5.23 4.58 1.83
C GLU A 61 -4.12 4.25 2.83
N THR A 62 -4.50 4.14 4.10
CA THR A 62 -3.63 3.59 5.12
C THR A 62 -3.97 2.12 5.31
N ARG A 63 -2.95 1.26 5.26
CA ARG A 63 -3.06 -0.19 5.42
C ARG A 63 -2.28 -0.64 6.66
N LEU A 64 -2.77 -1.67 7.32
CA LEU A 64 -2.11 -2.31 8.46
C LEU A 64 -1.48 -3.60 8.00
N TYR A 65 -0.21 -3.82 8.33
CA TYR A 65 0.42 -5.12 8.15
C TYR A 65 0.12 -6.02 9.35
N ASP A 66 -0.37 -7.22 9.06
CA ASP A 66 -0.56 -8.29 10.05
C ASP A 66 0.62 -9.26 9.95
N SER A 67 1.44 -9.30 11.01
CA SER A 67 2.64 -10.14 11.04
C SER A 67 2.35 -11.63 11.17
N ASP A 68 1.21 -11.99 11.72
CA ASP A 68 0.79 -13.38 11.91
C ASP A 68 0.32 -13.97 10.58
N ARG A 69 -0.41 -13.18 9.79
CA ARG A 69 -0.92 -13.59 8.47
C ARG A 69 0.05 -13.28 7.33
N GLY A 70 0.90 -12.28 7.47
CA GLY A 70 1.78 -11.80 6.41
C GLY A 70 1.06 -11.00 5.33
N GLU A 71 -0.07 -10.38 5.66
CA GLU A 71 -0.96 -9.69 4.71
C GLU A 71 -1.16 -8.21 5.12
N THR A 72 -1.45 -7.33 4.15
CA THR A 72 -1.87 -5.95 4.41
C THR A 72 -3.38 -5.80 4.34
N PHE A 73 -3.98 -5.13 5.32
CA PHE A 73 -5.41 -4.84 5.39
C PHE A 73 -5.67 -3.34 5.28
N SER A 74 -6.63 -2.95 4.43
CA SER A 74 -7.09 -1.56 4.36
C SER A 74 -7.71 -1.15 5.69
N MET A 75 -7.23 -0.06 6.31
CA MET A 75 -8.00 0.58 7.36
C MET A 75 -9.16 1.29 6.68
N ARG A 76 -10.37 0.78 6.95
CA ARG A 76 -11.66 1.29 6.46
C ARG A 76 -11.58 2.77 6.11
N SER A 77 -11.53 3.07 4.81
CA SER A 77 -11.55 4.44 4.31
C SER A 77 -12.81 5.12 4.83
N LYS A 78 -12.64 6.20 5.58
CA LYS A 78 -13.70 7.19 5.75
C LYS A 78 -13.92 7.77 4.35
N GLU A 79 -15.00 7.33 3.72
CA GLU A 79 -15.66 7.84 2.52
C GLU A 79 -14.96 9.07 1.91
N GLY A 80 -14.34 8.89 0.74
CA GLY A 80 -13.52 9.92 0.10
C GLY A 80 -13.37 9.70 -1.40
N ASN A 81 -14.50 9.84 -2.10
CA ASN A 81 -14.64 10.02 -3.56
C ASN A 81 -14.39 8.79 -4.45
N PRO A 82 -15.41 7.94 -4.71
CA PRO A 82 -15.39 7.13 -5.91
C PRO A 82 -15.38 8.10 -7.10
N ARG A 83 -14.27 8.17 -7.84
CA ARG A 83 -14.31 8.73 -9.20
C ARG A 83 -15.18 7.79 -10.02
N LEU A 84 -16.48 8.07 -10.07
CA LEU A 84 -17.34 7.55 -11.12
C LEU A 84 -16.72 7.98 -12.46
N PRO A 85 -16.59 7.07 -13.44
CA PRO A 85 -16.17 7.48 -14.77
C PRO A 85 -17.23 8.45 -15.31
N LEU A 86 -16.85 9.71 -15.49
CA LEU A 86 -17.58 10.63 -16.34
C LEU A 86 -17.44 10.07 -17.76
N PHE A 87 -18.38 9.23 -18.16
CA PHE A 87 -18.63 8.99 -19.57
C PHE A 87 -19.12 10.30 -20.19
N SER A 88 -18.46 10.65 -21.29
CA SER A 88 -18.74 11.81 -22.14
C SER A 88 -20.14 11.81 -22.72
#